data_AF-A0A5S4HKD0-F1
#
_entry.id   AF-A0A5S4HKD0-F1
#
_cell.length_a   1.000
_cell.length_b   1.000
_cell.length_c   1.000
_cell.angle_alpha   90.00
_cell.angle_beta   90.00
_cell.angle_gamma   90.00
#
_symmetry.space_group_name_H-M   'P 1'
#
loop_
_entity.id
_entity.type
_entity.pdbx_description
1 polymer ?
#
loop_
_entity_poly.entity_id
_entity_poly.type
_entity_poly.pdbx_seq_one_letter_code
_entity_poly.pdbx_strand_id
1 'polypeptide(L)' 'MRRPNGPAQAENRWRWNAGRSGSSGAVQFTNVGFNGSLAAGQSTEFGFQGTGTGTGMAPTCSAR' A
#
# COMPACT_ATOMS: atom_id res chain seq x y z
N MET A 1 14.36 -22.40 16.95
CA MET A 1 14.62 -21.11 16.27
C MET A 1 13.95 -21.14 14.91
N ARG A 2 13.36 -20.01 14.47
CA ARG A 2 12.52 -19.77 13.28
C ARG A 2 11.02 -19.82 13.55
N ARG A 3 10.47 -18.69 14.00
CA ARG A 3 9.04 -18.39 13.91
C ARG A 3 8.62 -18.43 12.43
N PRO A 4 7.44 -18.98 12.08
CA PRO A 4 6.93 -18.91 10.72
C PRO A 4 6.80 -17.44 10.33
N ASN A 5 7.58 -17.00 9.34
CA ASN A 5 7.34 -15.72 8.71
C ASN A 5 5.97 -15.82 8.03
N GLY A 6 5.09 -14.86 8.33
CA GLY A 6 3.82 -14.69 7.62
C GLY A 6 4.03 -14.56 6.10
N PRO A 7 2.94 -14.52 5.30
CA PRO A 7 3.00 -14.58 3.85
C PRO A 7 4.03 -13.62 3.28
N ALA A 8 4.85 -14.08 2.32
CA ALA A 8 5.96 -13.33 1.76
C ALA A 8 5.47 -11.98 1.20
N GLN A 9 5.78 -10.92 1.94
CA GLN A 9 5.24 -9.59 1.72
C GLN A 9 5.84 -8.99 0.45
N ALA A 10 5.00 -8.41 -0.41
CA ALA A 10 5.46 -7.74 -1.61
C ALA A 10 6.36 -6.54 -1.22
N GLU A 11 7.62 -6.57 -1.64
CA GLU A 11 8.55 -5.48 -1.38
C GLU A 11 8.31 -4.35 -2.38
N ASN A 12 7.84 -3.20 -1.89
CA ASN A 12 7.46 -2.06 -2.71
C ASN A 12 8.68 -1.37 -3.34
N ARG A 13 8.86 -1.57 -4.64
CA ARG A 13 9.95 -0.99 -5.43
C ARG A 13 9.61 0.42 -5.90
N TRP A 14 8.39 0.62 -6.40
CA TRP A 14 7.95 1.87 -7.02
C TRP A 14 6.51 2.19 -6.68
N ARG A 15 6.19 3.48 -6.57
CA ARG A 15 4.84 3.99 -6.27
C ARG A 15 4.63 5.33 -6.93
N TRP A 16 3.39 5.64 -7.28
CA TRP A 16 2.96 6.94 -7.79
C TRP A 16 1.71 7.39 -7.05
N ASN A 17 1.54 8.71 -6.95
CA ASN A 17 0.39 9.36 -6.32
C ASN A 17 0.15 8.92 -4.84
N ALA A 18 1.16 8.35 -4.18
CA ALA A 18 1.09 7.88 -2.80
C ALA A 18 2.42 7.97 -2.05
N GLY A 19 2.34 8.34 -0.77
CA GLY A 19 3.36 8.10 0.26
C GLY A 19 3.27 6.68 0.80
N ARG A 20 4.32 6.22 1.51
CA ARG A 20 4.36 4.89 2.12
C ARG A 20 5.02 4.92 3.50
N SER A 21 4.58 4.07 4.42
CA SER A 21 5.21 3.90 5.74
C SER A 21 6.50 3.05 5.73
N GLY A 22 6.67 2.20 4.72
CA GLY A 22 7.81 1.27 4.62
C GLY A 22 7.91 0.61 3.24
N SER A 23 8.90 -0.25 3.04
CA SER A 23 9.12 -0.99 1.78
C SER A 23 8.73 -2.47 1.85
N SER A 24 8.58 -3.06 3.03
CA SER A 24 8.23 -4.48 3.21
C SER A 24 7.34 -4.65 4.45
N GLY A 25 6.79 -5.84 4.67
CA GLY A 25 5.87 -6.05 5.79
C GLY A 25 4.47 -5.50 5.51
N ALA A 26 3.78 -5.09 6.58
CA ALA A 26 2.57 -4.29 6.47
C ALA A 26 2.95 -2.85 6.06
N VAL A 27 2.55 -2.45 4.85
CA VAL A 27 2.83 -1.11 4.30
C VAL A 27 1.52 -0.32 4.23
N GLN A 28 1.54 0.90 4.76
CA GLN A 28 0.43 1.85 4.68
C GLN A 28 0.72 2.84 3.57
N PHE A 29 -0.26 3.02 2.69
CA PHE A 29 -0.23 4.01 1.61
C PHE A 29 -1.14 5.18 1.95
N THR A 30 -0.69 6.39 1.64
CA THR A 30 -1.45 7.62 1.85
C THR A 30 -1.39 8.49 0.60
N ASN A 31 -2.51 9.09 0.20
CA ASN A 31 -2.51 10.07 -0.87
C ASN A 31 -1.57 11.24 -0.54
N VAL A 32 -1.05 11.90 -1.57
CA VAL A 32 -0.16 13.05 -1.47
C VAL A 32 -0.91 14.33 -1.83
N GLY A 33 -0.31 15.50 -1.57
CA GLY A 33 -1.01 16.80 -1.58
C GLY A 33 -2.04 17.01 -2.69
N PHE A 34 -1.70 16.74 -3.96
CA PHE A 34 -2.59 16.99 -5.10
C PHE A 34 -3.77 16.01 -5.23
N ASN A 35 -3.70 14.83 -4.61
CA ASN A 35 -4.77 13.82 -4.65
C ASN A 35 -5.28 13.43 -3.26
N GLY A 36 -4.96 14.21 -2.24
CA GLY A 36 -5.32 13.95 -0.84
C GLY A 36 -6.68 14.52 -0.40
N SER A 37 -7.18 15.55 -1.10
CA SER A 37 -8.45 16.19 -0.76
C SER A 37 -9.54 15.78 -1.75
N LEU A 38 -10.51 15.00 -1.29
CA LEU A 38 -11.64 14.53 -2.08
C LEU A 38 -12.95 14.98 -1.46
N ALA A 39 -13.82 15.58 -2.28
CA ALA A 39 -15.20 15.87 -1.87
C ALA A 39 -16.02 14.57 -1.77
N ALA A 40 -17.16 14.63 -1.09
CA ALA A 40 -18.06 13.49 -0.99
C ALA A 40 -18.46 12.98 -2.39
N GLY A 41 -18.36 11.67 -2.59
CA GLY A 41 -18.66 11.01 -3.87
C GLY A 41 -17.53 11.08 -4.91
N GLN A 42 -16.39 11.72 -4.61
CA GLN A 42 -15.22 11.72 -5.49
C GLN A 42 -14.29 10.53 -5.22
N SER A 43 -13.48 10.19 -6.23
CA SER A 43 -12.46 9.13 -6.15
C SER A 43 -11.07 9.67 -6.46
N THR A 44 -10.05 8.93 -6.03
CA THR A 44 -8.68 9.07 -6.53
C THR A 44 -8.04 7.71 -6.66
N GLU A 45 -7.10 7.59 -7.60
CA GLU A 45 -6.29 6.41 -7.75
C GLU A 45 -4.82 6.68 -7.39
N PHE A 46 -4.20 5.65 -6.83
CA PHE A 46 -2.77 5.53 -6.69
C PHE A 46 -2.35 4.11 -7.06
N GLY A 47 -1.04 3.88 -7.15
CA GLY A 47 -0.55 2.52 -7.32
C GLY A 47 0.88 2.33 -6.88
N PHE A 48 1.26 1.06 -6.83
CA PHE A 48 2.59 0.61 -6.48
C PHE A 48 2.94 -0.67 -7.21
N GLN A 49 4.23 -0.92 -7.39
CA GLN A 49 4.76 -2.19 -7.85
C GLN A 49 5.60 -2.79 -6.73
N GLY A 50 5.21 -4.00 -6.32
CA GLY A 50 5.96 -4.80 -5.37
C GLY A 50 6.60 -6.02 -6.02
N THR A 51 7.63 -6.57 -5.38
CA THR A 51 8.20 -7.88 -5.73
C THR A 51 7.87 -8.92 -4.67
N GLY A 52 7.48 -10.14 -5.06
CA GLY A 52 7.15 -11.22 -4.13
C GLY A 52 6.00 -12.07 -4.63
N THR A 53 5.55 -13.04 -3.83
CA THR A 53 4.34 -13.82 -4.12
C THR A 53 3.12 -13.06 -3.62
N GLY A 54 2.22 -12.61 -4.51
CA GLY A 54 1.00 -11.88 -4.13
C GLY A 54 -0.04 -12.67 -3.34
N THR A 55 0.28 -13.90 -2.91
CA THR A 55 -0.59 -14.78 -2.14
C THR A 55 -0.88 -14.18 -0.77
N GLY A 56 -2.17 -13.98 -0.45
CA GLY A 56 -2.59 -13.46 0.85
C GLY A 56 -2.57 -11.94 0.98
N MET A 57 -2.49 -11.18 -0.12
CA MET A 57 -2.71 -9.74 -0.08
C MET A 57 -4.18 -9.43 0.27
N ALA A 58 -4.41 -8.75 1.39
CA ALA A 58 -5.72 -8.25 1.81
C ALA A 58 -5.67 -6.72 2.00
N PRO A 59 -5.61 -5.94 0.91
CA PRO A 59 -5.58 -4.49 1.01
C PRO A 59 -6.91 -3.98 1.58
N THR A 60 -6.82 -3.04 2.52
CA THR A 60 -7.97 -2.29 3.02
C THR A 60 -7.80 -0.83 2.65
N CYS A 61 -8.90 -0.18 2.27
CA CYS A 61 -8.94 1.24 1.99
C CYS A 61 -9.92 1.88 2.97
N SER A 62 -9.46 2.89 3.70
CA SER A 62 -10.27 3.68 4.62
C SER A 62 -9.97 5.15 4.40
N ALA A 63 -11.00 5.96 4.20
CA ALA A 63 -10.89 7.41 4.36
C ALA A 63 -10.67 7.73 5.85
N ARG A 64 -9.86 8.75 6.13
CA ARG A 64 -9.65 9.30 7.48
C ARG A 64 -10.07 10.75 7.50
#